data_AF-K0T8T1-F1
#
_entry.id   AF-K0T8T1-F1
#
_cell.length_a   1.000
_cell.length_b   1.000
_cell.length_c   1.000
_cell.angle_alpha   90.00
_cell.angle_beta   90.00
_cell.angle_gamma   90.00
#
_symmetry.space_group_name_H-M   'P 1'
#
loop_
_entity.id
_entity.type
_entity.pdbx_description
1 polymer ?
#
loop_
_entity_poly.entity_id
_entity_poly.type
_entity_poly.pdbx_seq_one_letter_code
_entity_poly.pdbx_strand_id
1 'polypeptide(L)'
;MKLAIAALVTAAVSAKKSVELPTEITANSDLGRSLMSQARRLDDGEEENDYTWIANYSLKFQGCRHSASLNADADDDSVQVQTSKLAHFRLCPSNSCSSWLGGGCSKGYGDYVVDLATFAKSFVEGQRRSE
;
A
#
# COMPACT_ATOMS: atom_id res chain seq x y z
N MET A 1 6.97 28.91 -59.01
CA MET A 1 6.24 27.90 -58.20
C MET A 1 7.24 27.18 -57.31
N LYS A 2 7.21 27.41 -56.00
CA LYS A 2 7.93 26.60 -54.99
C LYS A 2 7.02 26.53 -53.77
N LEU A 3 6.30 25.40 -53.61
CA LEU A 3 5.47 25.10 -52.45
C LEU A 3 6.30 24.22 -51.52
N ALA A 4 6.66 24.76 -50.35
CA ALA A 4 7.27 23.98 -49.28
C ALA A 4 6.14 23.43 -48.39
N ILE A 5 6.04 22.10 -48.32
CA ILE A 5 5.10 21.39 -47.46
C ILE A 5 5.81 21.14 -46.13
N ALA A 6 5.37 21.83 -45.06
CA ALA A 6 5.83 21.57 -43.71
C ALA A 6 5.03 20.42 -43.10
N ALA A 7 5.68 19.28 -42.83
CA ALA A 7 5.07 18.15 -42.14
C ALA A 7 4.98 18.43 -40.63
N LEU A 8 3.76 18.57 -40.12
CA LEU A 8 3.48 18.63 -38.68
C LEU A 8 3.62 17.23 -38.09
N VAL A 9 4.71 17.00 -37.37
CA VAL A 9 4.91 15.78 -36.58
C VAL A 9 4.10 15.92 -35.30
N THR A 10 2.93 15.28 -35.24
CA THR A 10 2.13 15.18 -34.01
C THR A 10 2.81 14.16 -33.09
N ALA A 11 3.53 14.65 -32.08
CA ALA A 11 4.01 13.81 -30.99
C ALA A 11 2.81 13.35 -30.16
N ALA A 12 2.48 12.05 -30.22
CA ALA A 12 1.51 11.45 -29.32
C ALA A 12 2.08 11.44 -27.90
N VAL A 13 1.64 12.38 -27.07
CA VAL A 13 1.90 12.35 -25.62
C VAL A 13 1.10 11.19 -25.04
N SER A 14 1.77 10.08 -24.73
CA SER A 14 1.18 9.00 -23.96
C SER A 14 0.93 9.51 -22.53
N ALA A 15 -0.30 9.93 -22.25
CA ALA A 15 -0.72 10.31 -20.91
C ALA A 15 -0.55 9.10 -19.98
N LYS A 16 0.42 9.16 -19.06
CA LYS A 16 0.54 8.20 -17.97
C LYS A 16 -0.67 8.44 -17.06
N LYS A 17 -1.67 7.55 -17.09
CA LYS A 17 -2.78 7.55 -16.11
C LYS A 17 -2.15 7.46 -14.73
N SER A 18 -2.20 8.56 -13.98
CA SER A 18 -1.84 8.54 -12.57
C SER A 18 -2.76 7.53 -11.89
N VAL A 19 -2.18 6.58 -11.17
CA VAL A 19 -2.94 5.64 -10.36
C VAL A 19 -3.66 6.46 -9.30
N GLU A 20 -4.95 6.75 -9.51
CA GLU A 20 -5.79 7.31 -8.48
C GLU A 20 -6.02 6.22 -7.43
N LEU A 21 -5.47 6.45 -6.25
CA LEU A 21 -5.77 5.64 -5.09
C LEU A 21 -7.27 5.84 -4.79
N PRO A 22 -8.09 4.77 -4.69
CA PRO A 22 -9.45 4.90 -4.20
C PRO A 22 -9.41 5.61 -2.85
N THR A 23 -10.35 6.52 -2.66
CA THR A 23 -10.43 7.37 -1.46
C THR A 23 -10.59 6.56 -0.18
N GLU A 24 -11.06 5.32 -0.30
CA GLU A 24 -11.25 4.39 0.79
C GLU A 24 -11.12 2.94 0.30
N ILE A 25 -10.23 2.16 0.93
CA ILE A 25 -10.20 0.70 0.78
C ILE A 25 -10.83 0.14 2.04
N THR A 26 -12.07 -0.33 1.94
CA THR A 26 -12.68 -1.06 3.07
C THR A 26 -11.94 -2.36 3.28
N ALA A 27 -11.67 -2.70 4.52
CA ALA A 27 -10.79 -3.81 4.83
C ALA A 27 -11.50 -5.18 4.72
N ASN A 28 -12.84 -5.18 4.59
CA ASN A 28 -13.60 -6.36 4.16
C ASN A 28 -13.59 -6.60 2.64
N SER A 29 -13.11 -5.66 1.83
CA SER A 29 -13.02 -5.89 0.38
C SER A 29 -12.05 -7.05 0.09
N ASP A 30 -12.19 -7.70 -1.07
CA ASP A 30 -11.24 -8.73 -1.51
C ASP A 30 -9.79 -8.24 -1.42
N LEU A 31 -9.57 -6.96 -1.78
CA LEU A 31 -8.30 -6.26 -1.61
C LEU A 31 -7.86 -6.17 -0.14
N GLY A 32 -8.74 -5.64 0.71
CA GLY A 32 -8.47 -5.48 2.14
C GLY A 32 -8.11 -6.80 2.81
N ARG A 33 -8.87 -7.86 2.55
CA ARG A 33 -8.62 -9.20 3.11
C ARG A 33 -7.31 -9.80 2.62
N SER A 34 -7.00 -9.66 1.34
CA SER A 34 -5.74 -10.13 0.75
C SER A 34 -4.52 -9.38 1.27
N LEU A 35 -4.67 -8.08 1.57
CA LEU A 35 -3.59 -7.28 2.13
C LEU A 35 -3.38 -7.59 3.61
N MET A 36 -4.47 -7.73 4.37
CA MET A 36 -4.44 -8.01 5.80
C MET A 36 -3.91 -9.40 6.14
N SER A 37 -4.12 -10.41 5.29
CA SER A 37 -3.54 -11.75 5.48
C SER A 37 -2.01 -11.79 5.43
N GLN A 38 -1.39 -10.74 4.87
CA GLN A 38 0.07 -10.61 4.75
C GLN A 38 0.64 -9.50 5.64
N ALA A 39 -0.21 -8.73 6.31
CA ALA A 39 0.19 -7.59 7.10
C ALA A 39 0.51 -8.00 8.54
N ARG A 40 1.57 -7.39 9.10
CA ARG A 40 1.93 -7.53 10.51
C ARG A 40 1.44 -6.31 11.29
N ARG A 41 0.78 -6.55 12.43
CA ARG A 41 0.39 -5.51 13.39
C ARG A 41 1.60 -4.99 14.16
N LEU A 42 1.66 -3.68 14.41
CA LEU A 42 2.75 -3.07 15.17
C LEU A 42 2.50 -3.01 16.69
N ASP A 43 1.26 -3.20 17.14
CA ASP A 43 0.89 -3.20 18.56
C ASP A 43 0.76 -4.63 19.11
N ASP A 44 1.34 -4.86 20.29
CA ASP A 44 1.47 -6.15 20.96
C ASP A 44 0.12 -6.80 21.28
N GLY A 45 -0.04 -8.04 20.82
CA GLY A 45 -1.15 -8.94 21.19
C GLY A 45 -1.28 -10.05 20.17
N GLU A 46 -0.87 -11.26 20.56
CA GLU A 46 -1.05 -12.48 19.78
C GLU A 46 -2.49 -12.97 19.95
N GLU A 47 -3.35 -12.70 18.97
CA GLU A 47 -4.66 -13.34 18.87
C GLU A 47 -4.83 -13.95 17.47
N GLU A 48 -5.49 -15.11 17.47
CA GLU A 48 -5.82 -15.94 16.32
C GLU A 48 -6.45 -15.12 15.19
N ASN A 49 -6.07 -15.44 13.94
CA ASN A 49 -6.36 -14.68 12.72
C ASN A 49 -7.85 -14.70 12.30
N ASP A 50 -8.75 -14.26 13.17
CA ASP A 50 -10.13 -13.96 12.80
C ASP A 50 -10.19 -12.54 12.21
N TYR A 51 -10.06 -12.40 10.89
CA TYR A 51 -10.14 -11.08 10.23
C TYR A 51 -11.57 -10.53 10.12
N THR A 52 -12.55 -11.12 10.80
CA THR A 52 -13.94 -10.65 10.75
C THR A 52 -14.11 -9.29 11.43
N TRP A 53 -13.29 -8.97 12.45
CA TRP A 53 -13.30 -7.66 13.12
C TRP A 53 -12.84 -6.50 12.21
N ILE A 54 -12.08 -6.81 11.17
CA ILE A 54 -11.57 -5.84 10.18
C ILE A 54 -12.65 -5.36 9.22
N ALA A 55 -13.82 -6.01 9.19
CA ALA A 55 -14.86 -5.73 8.21
C ALA A 55 -15.38 -4.28 8.21
N ASN A 56 -15.28 -3.59 9.36
CA ASN A 56 -15.73 -2.21 9.56
C ASN A 56 -14.57 -1.19 9.60
N TYR A 57 -13.43 -1.54 9.01
CA TYR A 57 -12.25 -0.68 8.94
C TYR A 57 -11.91 -0.28 7.52
N SER A 58 -11.22 0.84 7.40
CA SER A 58 -10.78 1.43 6.14
C SER A 58 -9.28 1.71 6.20
N LEU A 59 -8.61 1.41 5.10
CA LEU A 59 -7.16 1.36 5.01
C LEU A 59 -6.62 2.71 4.50
N LYS A 60 -5.75 3.36 5.29
CA LYS A 60 -5.13 4.65 4.99
C LYS A 60 -3.62 4.51 4.92
N PHE A 61 -3.06 4.65 3.73
CA PHE A 61 -1.61 4.64 3.55
C PHE A 61 -0.93 5.77 4.33
N GLN A 62 0.06 5.44 5.16
CA GLN A 62 0.81 6.39 6.00
C GLN A 62 2.19 6.71 5.41
N GLY A 63 2.75 5.83 4.59
CA GLY A 63 4.02 6.04 3.90
C GLY A 63 4.86 4.78 3.76
N CYS A 64 6.05 4.94 3.18
CA CYS A 64 7.05 3.87 3.14
C CYS A 64 8.03 3.99 4.31
N ARG A 65 8.56 2.86 4.76
CA ARG A 65 9.64 2.75 5.76
C ARG A 65 10.68 1.76 5.27
N HIS A 66 11.91 1.91 5.74
CA HIS A 66 12.99 0.96 5.49
C HIS A 66 13.45 0.41 6.84
N SER A 67 13.57 -0.90 6.97
CA SER A 67 14.22 -1.52 8.11
C SER A 67 15.50 -2.22 7.64
N ALA A 68 16.61 -1.93 8.30
CA ALA A 68 17.85 -2.65 8.10
C ALA A 68 17.98 -3.69 9.22
N SER A 69 18.11 -4.96 8.85
CA SER A 69 18.38 -6.05 9.79
C SER A 69 19.68 -6.74 9.42
N LEU A 70 20.42 -7.15 10.44
CA LEU A 70 21.61 -7.96 10.30
C LEU A 70 21.16 -9.42 10.15
N ASN A 71 21.66 -10.15 9.17
CA ASN A 71 21.42 -11.60 9.12
C ASN A 71 22.22 -12.27 10.23
N ALA A 72 21.51 -12.90 11.16
CA ALA A 72 22.12 -13.75 12.17
C ALA A 72 22.58 -15.11 11.59
N ASP A 73 22.08 -15.48 10.41
CA ASP A 73 22.41 -16.74 9.70
C ASP A 73 23.56 -16.57 8.70
N ALA A 74 24.24 -15.43 8.69
CA ALA A 74 25.41 -15.27 7.84
C ALA A 74 26.60 -15.98 8.49
N ASP A 75 27.22 -16.91 7.75
CA ASP A 75 28.46 -17.59 8.14
C ASP A 75 29.48 -16.57 8.71
N ASP A 76 30.23 -17.02 9.73
CA ASP A 76 31.07 -16.29 10.71
C ASP A 76 31.98 -15.16 10.16
N ASP A 77 32.10 -15.02 8.84
CA ASP A 77 33.01 -14.10 8.15
C ASP A 77 32.31 -12.97 7.36
N SER A 78 30.97 -12.92 7.26
CA SER A 78 30.30 -11.82 6.55
C SER A 78 28.94 -11.39 7.13
N VAL A 79 28.94 -10.33 7.94
CA VAL A 79 27.71 -9.68 8.37
C VAL A 79 27.03 -9.00 7.18
N GLN A 80 25.93 -9.57 6.68
CA GLN A 80 25.15 -8.97 5.58
C GLN A 80 23.97 -8.16 6.12
N VAL A 81 23.99 -6.85 5.81
CA VAL A 81 22.86 -5.94 6.09
C VAL A 81 21.78 -6.17 5.03
N GLN A 82 20.67 -6.79 5.43
CA GLN A 82 19.47 -6.87 4.59
C GLN A 82 18.59 -5.64 4.83
N THR A 83 18.23 -4.95 3.76
CA THR A 83 17.29 -3.82 3.81
C THR A 83 15.92 -4.27 3.33
N SER A 84 14.93 -4.23 4.21
CA SER A 84 13.54 -4.50 3.89
C SER A 84 12.80 -3.19 3.59
N LYS A 85 12.04 -3.15 2.49
CA LYS A 85 11.19 -2.03 2.10
C LYS A 85 9.77 -2.31 2.56
N LEU A 86 9.25 -1.49 3.45
CA LEU A 86 7.95 -1.69 4.08
C LEU A 86 6.97 -0.58 3.70
N ALA A 87 5.72 -0.95 3.45
CA ALA A 87 4.58 -0.04 3.39
C ALA A 87 3.91 0.01 4.77
N HIS A 88 3.76 1.21 5.32
CA HIS A 88 3.02 1.47 6.56
C HIS A 88 1.65 2.02 6.20
N PHE A 89 0.62 1.39 6.75
CA PHE A 89 -0.76 1.83 6.62
C PHE A 89 -1.51 1.70 7.94
N ARG A 90 -2.56 2.51 8.08
CA ARG A 90 -3.41 2.56 9.25
C ARG A 90 -4.78 2.01 8.93
N LEU A 91 -5.31 1.17 9.81
CA LEU A 91 -6.72 0.80 9.80
C LEU A 91 -7.49 1.75 10.70
N CYS A 92 -8.47 2.43 10.12
CA CYS A 92 -9.39 3.32 10.81
C CYS A 92 -10.80 2.76 10.78
N PRO A 93 -11.62 2.90 11.83
CA PRO A 93 -13.03 2.54 11.75
C PRO A 93 -13.69 3.32 10.61
N SER A 94 -14.40 2.65 9.69
CA SER A 94 -14.90 3.24 8.45
C SER A 94 -15.79 4.47 8.68
N ASN A 95 -16.56 4.49 9.76
CA ASN A 95 -17.40 5.63 10.15
C ASN A 95 -16.65 6.86 10.68
N SER A 96 -15.34 6.74 10.93
CA SER A 96 -14.49 7.80 11.49
C SER A 96 -13.21 8.06 10.66
N CYS A 97 -13.08 7.38 9.51
CA CYS A 97 -11.94 7.50 8.63
C CYS A 97 -12.08 8.73 7.72
N SER A 98 -11.56 9.87 8.17
CA SER A 98 -11.59 11.13 7.43
C SER A 98 -10.60 11.13 6.26
N SER A 99 -11.05 11.54 5.07
CA SER A 99 -10.16 11.71 3.91
C SER A 99 -9.12 12.82 4.11
N TRP A 100 -9.48 13.87 4.85
CA TRP A 100 -8.67 15.08 5.07
C TRP A 100 -7.58 14.92 6.14
N LEU A 101 -7.75 13.97 7.06
CA LEU A 101 -6.72 13.65 8.05
C LEU A 101 -5.70 12.73 7.39
N GLY A 102 -4.41 13.09 7.45
CA GLY A 102 -3.33 12.24 6.92
C GLY A 102 -3.35 10.82 7.51
N GLY A 103 -3.70 10.72 8.80
CA GLY A 103 -3.91 9.47 9.52
C GLY A 103 -5.29 8.82 9.33
N GLY A 104 -6.25 9.45 8.67
CA GLY A 104 -7.64 8.99 8.64
C GLY A 104 -8.40 9.26 9.94
N CYS A 105 -7.88 8.78 11.07
CA CYS A 105 -8.51 8.85 12.37
C CYS A 105 -7.45 8.95 13.50
N SER A 106 -7.88 9.42 14.67
CA SER A 106 -6.99 9.71 15.82
C SER A 106 -7.18 8.76 17.00
N LYS A 107 -8.19 7.87 16.97
CA LYS A 107 -8.51 6.90 18.03
C LYS A 107 -9.08 5.62 17.41
N GLY A 108 -8.94 4.50 18.13
CA GLY A 108 -9.48 3.21 17.70
C GLY A 108 -8.86 2.68 16.41
N TYR A 109 -7.64 3.12 16.09
CA TYR A 109 -6.90 2.69 14.92
C TYR A 109 -5.86 1.63 15.27
N GLY A 110 -5.43 0.88 14.26
CA GLY A 110 -4.26 0.03 14.35
C GLY A 110 -3.30 0.33 13.20
N ASP A 111 -2.00 0.39 13.50
CA ASP A 111 -0.95 0.57 12.51
C ASP A 111 -0.35 -0.78 12.08
N TYR A 112 -0.19 -0.94 10.77
CA TYR A 112 0.24 -2.19 10.14
C TYR A 112 1.36 -1.94 9.13
N VAL A 113 2.24 -2.93 9.02
CA VAL A 113 3.30 -2.94 8.01
C VAL A 113 3.24 -4.20 7.18
N VAL A 114 3.60 -4.07 5.92
CA VAL A 114 3.77 -5.17 4.98
C VAL A 114 4.93 -4.84 4.05
N ASP A 115 5.49 -5.84 3.39
CA ASP A 115 6.45 -5.62 2.31
C ASP A 115 5.86 -4.70 1.22
N LEU A 116 6.65 -3.73 0.74
CA LEU A 116 6.19 -2.72 -0.20
C LEU A 116 5.73 -3.33 -1.54
N ALA A 117 6.42 -4.36 -2.03
CA ALA A 117 6.02 -5.02 -3.27
C ALA A 117 4.69 -5.76 -3.08
N THR A 118 4.50 -6.36 -1.90
CA THR A 118 3.24 -7.01 -1.51
C THR A 118 2.08 -6.01 -1.45
N PHE A 119 2.29 -4.83 -0.85
CA PHE A 119 1.29 -3.76 -0.83
C PHE A 119 0.92 -3.32 -2.25
N ALA A 120 1.92 -3.02 -3.10
CA ALA A 120 1.70 -2.56 -4.46
C ALA A 120 0.98 -3.61 -5.32
N LYS A 121 1.37 -4.89 -5.20
CA LYS A 121 0.72 -6.00 -5.90
C LYS A 121 -0.75 -6.11 -5.49
N SER A 122 -1.00 -6.19 -4.19
CA SER A 122 -2.37 -6.31 -3.66
C SER A 122 -3.22 -5.16 -4.16
N PHE A 123 -2.71 -3.93 -4.06
CA PHE A 123 -3.40 -2.73 -4.52
C PHE A 123 -3.79 -2.76 -6.00
N VAL A 124 -2.84 -3.07 -6.90
CA VAL A 124 -3.10 -3.14 -8.35
C VAL A 124 -4.10 -4.25 -8.67
N GLU A 125 -3.97 -5.42 -8.02
CA GLU A 125 -4.92 -6.53 -8.18
C GLU A 125 -6.32 -6.18 -7.69
N GLY A 126 -6.42 -5.44 -6.58
CA GLY A 126 -7.69 -4.95 -6.04
C GLY A 126 -8.36 -3.94 -6.97
N GLN A 127 -7.61 -2.98 -7.51
CA GLN A 127 -8.15 -1.98 -8.44
C GLN A 127 -8.69 -2.62 -9.72
N ARG A 128 -8.02 -3.67 -10.23
CA ARG A 128 -8.46 -4.42 -11.42
C ARG A 128 -9.72 -5.27 -11.19
N ARG A 129 -10.06 -5.57 -9.92
CA ARG A 129 -11.26 -6.34 -9.54
C ARG A 129 -12.46 -5.43 -9.23
N SER A 130 -12.22 -4.14 -9.00
CA SER A 130 -13.25 -3.13 -8.74
C SER A 130 -13.75 -2.40 -9.99
N GLU A 131 -13.11 -2.62 -11.14
CA GLU A 131 -13.61 -2.26 -12.49
C GLU A 131 -14.52 -3.37 -13.04
#